data_AF-A0A2X3KBT0-F1
#
_entry.id   AF-A0A2X3KBT0-F1
#
_cell.length_a   1.000
_cell.length_b   1.000
_cell.length_c   1.000
_cell.angle_alpha   90.00
_cell.angle_beta   90.00
_cell.angle_gamma   90.00
#
_symmetry.space_group_name_H-M   'P 1'
#
loop_
_entity.id
_entity.type
_entity.pdbx_description
1 polymer ?
#
loop_
_entity_poly.entity_id
_entity_poly.type
_entity_poly.pdbx_seq_one_letter_code
_entity_poly.pdbx_strand_id
1 'polypeptide(L)'
;MPHLLVAGTTGSGKSVGVNAMILSMLYKAQPEDVRFIMIDPKMLELSVYEGIPHLLTEVVTDMKDAANALRWCVNEMERRYKLMSALGVRNLAGYNEKIAEADRMMRPIPDPYWKPVTVWMPSIRC
;
A
#
# COMPACT_ATOMS: atom_id res chain seq x y z
N MET A 1 -0.80 17.58 1.06
CA MET A 1 -0.69 17.47 -0.42
C MET A 1 -0.89 16.01 -0.78
N PRO A 2 -1.75 15.64 -1.75
CA PRO A 2 -1.98 14.24 -2.08
C PRO A 2 -0.83 13.62 -2.90
N HIS A 3 -0.10 14.43 -3.68
CA HIS A 3 1.04 14.00 -4.50
C HIS A 3 2.11 15.10 -4.55
N LEU A 4 3.37 14.73 -4.75
CA LEU A 4 4.53 15.63 -4.76
C LEU A 4 5.49 15.23 -5.89
N LEU A 5 5.98 16.22 -6.65
CA LEU A 5 7.07 16.06 -7.61
C LEU A 5 8.33 16.73 -7.05
N VAL A 6 9.45 16.00 -6.99
CA VAL A 6 10.75 16.50 -6.54
C VAL A 6 11.75 16.45 -7.68
N ALA A 7 12.38 17.58 -7.99
CA ALA A 7 13.42 17.70 -9.02
C ALA A 7 14.64 18.46 -8.46
N GLY A 8 15.82 18.18 -9.01
CA GLY A 8 17.07 18.81 -8.60
C GLY A 8 18.26 18.27 -9.40
N THR A 9 19.29 19.10 -9.56
CA THR A 9 20.56 18.73 -10.20
C THR A 9 21.41 17.87 -9.26
N THR A 10 22.42 17.19 -9.80
CA THR A 10 23.39 16.44 -8.98
C THR A 10 24.03 17.38 -7.96
N GLY A 11 24.08 16.97 -6.68
CA GLY A 11 24.62 17.77 -5.59
C GLY A 11 23.65 18.79 -4.98
N SER A 12 22.43 18.96 -5.52
CA SER A 12 21.46 19.92 -4.98
C SER A 12 20.74 19.44 -3.70
N GLY A 13 21.12 18.29 -3.14
CA GLY A 13 20.49 17.71 -1.95
C GLY A 13 19.17 16.96 -2.19
N LYS A 14 18.79 16.68 -3.45
CA LYS A 14 17.54 15.96 -3.78
C LYS A 14 17.41 14.64 -3.01
N SER A 15 18.44 13.80 -3.06
CA SER A 15 18.41 12.48 -2.41
C SER A 15 18.33 12.59 -0.89
N VAL A 16 19.04 13.56 -0.30
CA VAL A 16 18.95 13.87 1.15
C VAL A 16 17.52 14.27 1.52
N GLY A 17 16.87 15.12 0.71
CA GLY A 17 15.48 15.52 0.94
C GLY A 17 14.50 14.36 0.85
N VAL A 18 14.66 13.46 -0.13
CA VAL A 18 13.81 12.25 -0.25
C VAL A 18 13.99 11.33 0.96
N ASN A 19 15.23 11.10 1.39
CA ASN A 19 15.52 10.29 2.58
C ASN A 19 14.94 10.92 3.86
N ALA A 20 15.05 12.24 4.01
CA ALA A 20 14.43 12.95 5.13
C ALA A 20 12.90 12.78 5.17
N MET A 21 12.23 12.80 4.01
CA MET A 21 10.80 12.54 3.93
C MET A 21 10.45 11.10 4.33
N ILE A 22 11.17 10.10 3.79
CA ILE A 22 10.93 8.69 4.12
C ILE A 22 11.13 8.45 5.62
N LEU A 23 12.25 8.90 6.18
CA LEU A 23 12.54 8.81 7.61
C LEU A 23 11.47 9.49 8.45
N SER A 24 10.97 10.66 8.05
CA SER A 24 9.91 11.36 8.79
C SER A 24 8.63 10.54 8.95
N MET A 25 8.31 9.70 7.96
CA MET A 25 7.18 8.77 8.01
C MET A 25 7.51 7.55 8.87
N LEU A 26 8.68 6.94 8.68
CA LEU A 26 9.11 5.77 9.46
C LEU A 26 9.20 6.07 10.97
N TYR A 27 9.55 7.30 11.35
CA TYR A 27 9.59 7.73 12.76
C TYR A 27 8.22 7.92 13.41
N LYS A 28 7.14 8.05 12.62
CA LYS A 28 5.80 8.40 13.13
C LYS A 28 4.75 7.32 12.89
N ALA A 29 4.96 6.43 11.92
CA ALA A 29 3.95 5.51 11.43
C ALA A 29 4.42 4.05 11.57
N GLN A 30 3.53 3.19 12.06
CA GLN A 30 3.73 1.74 12.04
C GLN A 30 3.42 1.18 10.64
N PRO A 31 3.83 -0.07 10.33
CA PRO A 31 3.52 -0.69 9.04
C PRO A 31 2.03 -0.81 8.72
N GLU A 32 1.16 -0.80 9.74
CA GLU A 32 -0.30 -0.80 9.58
C GLU A 32 -0.85 0.56 9.13
N ASP A 33 -0.16 1.65 9.47
CA ASP A 33 -0.56 3.01 9.11
C ASP A 33 -0.11 3.39 7.70
N VAL A 34 1.15 3.03 7.36
CA VAL A 34 1.79 3.42 6.11
C VAL A 34 2.54 2.24 5.50
N ARG A 35 2.31 2.07 4.19
CA ARG A 35 2.94 1.04 3.38
C ARG A 35 3.59 1.67 2.15
N PHE A 36 4.79 1.21 1.80
CA PHE A 36 5.59 1.74 0.69
C PHE A 36 5.68 0.75 -0.47
N ILE A 37 5.68 1.31 -1.68
CA ILE A 37 6.20 0.69 -2.89
C ILE A 37 7.34 1.59 -3.34
N MET A 38 8.57 1.08 -3.29
CA MET A 38 9.75 1.83 -3.69
C MET A 38 10.20 1.36 -5.06
N ILE A 39 10.49 2.30 -5.96
CA ILE A 39 10.94 2.04 -7.33
C ILE A 39 12.28 2.74 -7.50
N ASP A 40 13.35 1.97 -7.68
CA ASP A 40 14.72 2.47 -7.87
C ASP A 40 15.41 1.71 -9.03
N PRO A 41 15.16 2.12 -10.28
CA PRO A 41 15.68 1.41 -11.45
C PRO A 41 17.20 1.53 -11.61
N LYS A 42 17.85 2.39 -10.82
CA LYS A 42 19.30 2.56 -10.84
C LYS A 42 19.98 1.95 -9.61
N MET A 43 19.20 1.51 -8.61
CA MET A 43 19.69 0.93 -7.36
C MET A 43 20.68 1.82 -6.61
N LEU A 44 20.46 3.13 -6.60
CA LEU A 44 21.41 4.09 -6.04
C LEU A 44 20.99 4.64 -4.68
N GLU A 45 19.69 4.78 -4.42
CA GLU A 45 19.21 5.64 -3.34
C GLU A 45 18.26 4.91 -2.39
N LEU A 46 17.39 4.04 -2.92
CA LEU A 46 16.31 3.42 -2.13
C LEU A 46 16.60 1.98 -1.73
N SER A 47 17.61 1.34 -2.31
CA SER A 47 18.02 -0.03 -1.97
C SER A 47 18.39 -0.21 -0.49
N VAL A 48 18.77 0.86 0.20
CA VAL A 48 19.04 0.86 1.65
C VAL A 48 17.80 0.53 2.50
N TYR A 49 16.60 0.71 1.96
CA TYR A 49 15.34 0.43 2.64
C TYR A 49 14.84 -1.00 2.41
N GLU A 50 15.60 -1.84 1.71
CA GLU A 50 15.20 -3.23 1.48
C GLU A 50 14.93 -3.97 2.79
N GLY A 51 13.86 -4.77 2.81
CA GLY A 51 13.49 -5.58 3.98
C GLY A 51 12.82 -4.85 5.16
N ILE A 52 12.56 -3.53 5.08
CA ILE A 52 11.78 -2.87 6.14
C ILE A 52 10.32 -3.39 6.17
N PRO A 53 9.68 -3.48 7.35
CA PRO A 53 8.33 -4.02 7.46
C PRO A 53 7.25 -3.15 6.79
N HIS A 54 7.56 -1.92 6.42
CA HIS A 54 6.64 -1.04 5.70
C HIS A 54 6.57 -1.31 4.20
N LEU A 55 7.47 -2.11 3.62
CA LEU A 55 7.44 -2.44 2.19
C LEU A 55 6.34 -3.45 1.84
N LEU A 56 5.54 -3.14 0.81
CA LEU A 56 4.54 -4.06 0.25
C LEU A 56 5.16 -5.14 -0.64
N THR A 57 6.29 -4.80 -1.24
CA THR A 57 7.09 -5.62 -2.14
C THR A 57 8.55 -5.20 -2.00
N GLU A 58 9.47 -6.05 -2.41
CA GLU A 58 10.89 -5.70 -2.55
C GLU A 58 11.07 -4.44 -3.41
N VAL A 59 12.18 -3.72 -3.23
CA VAL A 59 12.46 -2.50 -3.99
C VAL A 59 12.49 -2.84 -5.48
N VAL A 60 11.57 -2.23 -6.23
CA VAL A 60 11.35 -2.53 -7.64
C VAL A 60 12.45 -1.88 -8.47
N THR A 61 13.20 -2.71 -9.20
CA THR A 61 14.31 -2.27 -10.06
C THR A 61 13.97 -2.39 -11.53
N ASP A 62 13.19 -3.41 -11.93
CA ASP A 62 12.75 -3.58 -13.31
C ASP A 62 11.63 -2.59 -13.68
N MET A 63 11.75 -1.93 -14.83
CA MET A 63 10.81 -0.90 -15.28
C MET A 63 9.45 -1.47 -15.70
N LYS A 64 9.36 -2.75 -16.12
CA LYS A 64 8.08 -3.42 -16.39
C LYS A 64 7.37 -3.73 -15.08
N ASP A 65 8.11 -4.15 -14.06
CA ASP A 65 7.56 -4.38 -12.73
C ASP A 65 7.11 -3.07 -12.08
N ALA A 66 7.81 -1.97 -12.32
CA ALA A 66 7.36 -0.63 -11.91
C ALA A 66 6.00 -0.28 -12.52
N ALA A 67 5.77 -0.58 -13.80
CA ALA A 67 4.48 -0.36 -14.45
C ALA A 67 3.39 -1.27 -13.86
N ASN A 68 3.71 -2.52 -13.52
CA ASN A 68 2.80 -3.44 -12.86
C ASN A 68 2.43 -2.97 -11.45
N ALA A 69 3.40 -2.47 -10.68
CA ALA A 69 3.16 -1.91 -9.36
C ALA A 69 2.21 -0.71 -9.40
N LEU A 70 2.37 0.18 -10.39
CA LEU A 70 1.45 1.31 -10.60
C LEU A 70 0.04 0.84 -11.00
N ARG A 71 -0.08 -0.18 -11.85
CA ARG A 71 -1.38 -0.79 -12.18
C ARG A 71 -2.05 -1.40 -10.95
N TRP A 72 -1.26 -2.04 -10.09
CA TRP A 72 -1.75 -2.56 -8.81
C TRP A 72 -2.27 -1.43 -7.93
N CYS A 73 -1.58 -0.29 -7.85
CA CYS A 73 -2.06 0.89 -7.11
C CYS A 73 -3.43 1.38 -7.62
N VAL A 74 -3.66 1.38 -8.94
CA VAL A 74 -4.96 1.74 -9.53
C VAL A 74 -6.04 0.74 -9.11
N ASN A 75 -5.76 -0.56 -9.20
CA ASN A 75 -6.71 -1.61 -8.81
C ASN A 75 -7.06 -1.55 -7.30
N GLU A 76 -6.06 -1.31 -6.45
CA GLU A 76 -6.26 -1.16 -5.00
C GLU A 76 -7.04 0.12 -4.69
N MET A 77 -6.80 1.22 -5.41
CA MET A 77 -7.61 2.43 -5.31
C MET A 77 -9.08 2.14 -5.64
N GLU A 78 -9.36 1.44 -6.75
CA GLU A 78 -10.74 1.06 -7.11
C GLU A 78 -11.38 0.14 -6.08
N ARG A 79 -10.64 -0.84 -5.56
CA ARG A 79 -11.09 -1.72 -4.48
C ARG A 79 -11.48 -0.90 -3.25
N ARG A 80 -10.63 0.03 -2.82
CA ARG A 80 -10.92 0.92 -1.68
C ARG A 80 -12.16 1.79 -1.94
N TYR A 81 -12.34 2.33 -3.14
CA TYR A 81 -13.56 3.08 -3.46
C TYR A 81 -14.83 2.23 -3.34
N LYS A 82 -14.80 0.97 -3.79
CA LYS A 82 -15.93 0.05 -3.64
C LYS A 82 -16.23 -0.23 -2.18
N LEU A 83 -15.22 -0.52 -1.37
CA LEU A 83 -15.36 -0.75 0.07
C LEU A 83 -15.90 0.49 0.81
N MET A 84 -15.37 1.67 0.50
CA MET A 84 -15.84 2.93 1.07
C MET A 84 -17.29 3.22 0.70
N SER A 85 -17.67 2.97 -0.55
CA SER A 85 -19.06 3.12 -1.03
C SER A 85 -20.01 2.16 -0.33
N ALA A 86 -19.64 0.89 -0.17
CA ALA A 86 -20.43 -0.12 0.53
C ALA A 86 -20.68 0.24 2.00
N LEU A 87 -19.71 0.91 2.64
CA LEU A 87 -19.83 1.39 4.02
C LEU A 87 -20.35 2.82 4.12
N GLY A 88 -20.66 3.50 3.02
CA GLY A 88 -21.17 4.87 3.01
C GLY A 88 -20.20 5.91 3.57
N VAL A 89 -18.88 5.69 3.43
CA VAL A 89 -17.82 6.61 3.88
C VAL A 89 -17.15 7.30 2.70
N ARG A 90 -16.61 8.50 2.92
CA ARG A 90 -16.07 9.37 1.85
C ARG A 90 -14.55 9.36 1.74
N ASN A 91 -13.84 8.81 2.72
CA ASN A 91 -12.38 8.80 2.77
C ASN A 91 -11.87 7.60 3.59
N LEU A 92 -10.55 7.35 3.48
CA LEU A 92 -9.90 6.23 4.14
C LEU A 92 -9.94 6.34 5.68
N ALA A 93 -9.86 7.56 6.24
CA ALA A 93 -9.94 7.75 7.69
C ALA A 93 -11.30 7.27 8.24
N GLY A 94 -12.40 7.68 7.61
CA GLY A 94 -13.75 7.23 7.98
C GLY A 94 -13.97 5.74 7.75
N TYR A 95 -13.34 5.16 6.74
CA TYR A 95 -13.30 3.69 6.57
C TYR A 95 -12.61 3.02 7.76
N ASN A 96 -11.41 3.47 8.13
CA ASN A 96 -10.64 2.91 9.24
C ASN A 96 -11.37 3.06 10.59
N GLU A 97 -12.01 4.20 10.83
CA GLU A 97 -12.82 4.44 12.04
C GLU A 97 -13.96 3.42 12.18
N LYS A 98 -14.70 3.17 11.09
CA LYS A 98 -15.77 2.17 11.08
C LYS A 98 -15.28 0.75 11.33
N ILE A 99 -14.16 0.37 10.73
CA ILE A 99 -13.56 -0.95 10.95
C ILE A 99 -13.12 -1.09 12.41
N ALA A 100 -12.42 -0.10 12.96
CA ALA A 100 -11.99 -0.12 14.34
C ALA A 100 -13.16 -0.13 15.34
N GLU A 101 -14.27 0.54 15.03
CA GLU A 101 -15.49 0.48 15.84
C GLU A 101 -16.13 -0.91 15.82
N ALA A 102 -16.25 -1.51 14.64
CA ALA A 102 -16.78 -2.85 14.46
C ALA A 102 -15.95 -3.91 15.22
N ASP A 103 -14.62 -3.78 15.17
CA ASP A 103 -13.70 -4.66 15.90
C ASP A 103 -13.84 -4.51 17.43
N ARG A 104 -13.97 -3.27 17.94
CA ARG A 104 -14.24 -3.01 19.37
C ARG A 104 -15.56 -3.62 19.84
N MET A 105 -16.56 -3.69 18.97
CA MET A 105 -17.85 -4.30 19.26
C MET A 105 -17.86 -5.83 19.04
N MET A 106 -16.72 -6.43 18.66
CA MET A 106 -16.59 -7.83 18.25
C MET A 106 -17.58 -8.24 17.16
N ARG A 107 -17.86 -7.33 16.23
CA ARG A 107 -18.75 -7.55 15.07
C ARG A 107 -18.02 -7.15 13.79
N PRO A 108 -17.03 -7.93 13.34
CA PRO A 108 -16.22 -7.58 12.19
C PRO A 108 -17.09 -7.44 10.94
N ILE A 109 -16.81 -6.40 10.16
CA ILE A 109 -17.49 -6.15 8.89
C ILE A 109 -16.92 -7.12 7.85
N PRO A 110 -17.71 -8.08 7.32
CA PRO A 110 -17.22 -9.00 6.29
C PRO A 110 -16.95 -8.24 4.99
N ASP A 111 -15.98 -8.70 4.19
CA ASP A 111 -15.71 -8.09 2.89
C ASP A 111 -16.93 -8.29 1.97
N PRO A 112 -17.61 -7.20 1.57
CA PRO A 112 -18.85 -7.27 0.79
C PRO A 112 -18.64 -7.80 -0.64
N TYR A 113 -17.39 -7.88 -1.12
CA TYR A 113 -17.05 -8.37 -2.46
C TYR A 113 -16.32 -9.71 -2.44
N TRP A 114 -16.19 -10.34 -1.28
CA TRP A 114 -15.61 -11.67 -1.18
C TRP A 114 -16.48 -12.67 -1.95
N LYS A 115 -15.87 -13.34 -2.93
CA LYS A 115 -16.47 -14.48 -3.62
C LYS A 115 -15.74 -15.73 -3.17
N PRO A 116 -16.43 -16.77 -2.68
CA PRO A 116 -15.78 -18.05 -2.43
C PRO A 116 -15.19 -18.53 -3.75
N VAL A 117 -13.88 -18.78 -3.78
CA VAL A 117 -13.26 -19.47 -4.90
C VAL A 117 -13.81 -20.88 -4.87
N THR A 118 -14.64 -21.26 -5.85
CA THR A 118 -15.09 -22.64 -6.04
C THR A 118 -13.89 -23.49 -6.46
N VAL A 119 -13.08 -23.90 -5.48
CA VAL A 119 -12.16 -25.02 -5.68
C VAL A 119 -13.05 -26.26 -5.70
N TRP A 120 -13.34 -26.74 -6.89
CA TRP A 120 -13.84 -28.11 -7.09
C TRP A 120 -12.84 -29.07 -6.43
N MET A 121 -13.13 -29.53 -5.21
CA MET A 121 -12.49 -30.72 -4.65
C MET A 121 -13.12 -31.91 -5.37
N PRO A 122 -12.37 -32.71 -6.16
CA PRO A 122 -12.88 -34.00 -6.60
C PRO A 122 -13.11 -34.83 -5.33
N SER A 123 -14.34 -35.30 -5.15
CA SER A 123 -14.68 -36.23 -4.09
C SER A 123 -13.93 -37.55 -4.29
N ILE A 124 -12.74 -37.67 -3.72
CA ILE A 124 -12.18 -38.99 -3.43
C ILE A 124 -12.67 -39.33 -2.02
N ARG A 125 -13.87 -39.91 -1.99
CA ARG A 125 -14.31 -40.78 -0.88
C ARG A 125 -13.72 -42.15 -1.15
N CYS A 126 -13.03 -42.68 -0.14
CA CYS A 126 -12.65 -44.08 0.11
C CYS A 126 -11.90 -44.82 -1.01
#